data_AF-A0A520X9D3-F1
#
_entry.id   AF-A0A520X9D3-F1
#
_cell.length_a   1.000
_cell.length_b   1.000
_cell.length_c   1.000
_cell.angle_alpha   90.00
_cell.angle_beta   90.00
_cell.angle_gamma   90.00
#
_symmetry.space_group_name_H-M   'P 1'
#
loop_
_entity.id
_entity.type
_entity.pdbx_description
1 polymer ?
#
loop_
_entity_poly.entity_id
_entity_poly.type
_entity_poly.pdbx_seq_one_letter_code
_entity_poly.pdbx_strand_id
1 'polypeptide(L)'
;MSFIGKSLKILIIIGLSGTVLAESPPELDGNAWYQRAQEARQAEEYEVAHAALDAAANHEFSPVRINFERARLHTLAGERDKAVAQVEAIAASGFTSVGYIVNDPILSKLEGEAGFDAVVAAMSKSAYPCEHNEAFAEFDFWVGDWEVHGPGGQFAGTNSIKKEERGCVLLERWVNSAGGTGQSINYVDQISGEWVQVWNAEGGSQINIRGGMTDEGMLLVGTMHTVGTDTTIPFRGLWTALPDGRVRQFFEQSADGGETWTTSFEGFYSRKQ
;
A
#
# COMPACT_ATOMS: atom_id res chain seq x y z
N MET A 1 28.38 -61.76 -71.28
CA MET A 1 27.13 -61.88 -70.51
C MET A 1 27.50 -62.14 -69.06
N SER A 2 26.83 -61.42 -68.16
CA SER A 2 27.20 -61.10 -66.77
C SER A 2 27.50 -62.30 -65.84
N PHE A 3 28.57 -62.18 -65.04
CA PHE A 3 28.79 -62.94 -63.80
C PHE A 3 28.91 -61.96 -62.64
N ILE A 4 28.04 -62.10 -61.64
CA ILE A 4 28.05 -61.37 -60.37
C ILE A 4 28.68 -62.28 -59.31
N GLY A 5 29.78 -61.86 -58.70
CA GLY A 5 30.39 -62.50 -57.53
C GLY A 5 30.66 -61.46 -56.45
N LYS A 6 29.89 -61.49 -55.36
CA LYS A 6 30.00 -60.59 -54.19
C LYS A 6 31.26 -60.93 -53.37
N SER A 7 32.06 -59.92 -53.03
CA SER A 7 33.17 -60.03 -52.07
C SER A 7 32.73 -59.63 -50.67
N LEU A 8 33.07 -60.48 -49.70
CA LEU A 8 32.82 -60.35 -48.26
C LEU A 8 33.85 -59.37 -47.64
N LYS A 9 33.41 -58.37 -46.89
CA LYS A 9 34.29 -57.56 -46.02
C LYS A 9 33.92 -57.79 -44.55
N ILE A 10 34.84 -58.40 -43.82
CA ILE A 10 34.80 -58.58 -42.37
C ILE A 10 35.23 -57.25 -41.73
N LEU A 11 34.38 -56.67 -40.89
CA LEU A 11 34.68 -55.45 -40.11
C LEU A 11 34.95 -55.88 -38.66
N ILE A 12 36.19 -55.70 -38.21
CA ILE A 12 36.61 -55.92 -36.82
C ILE A 12 36.20 -54.69 -36.01
N ILE A 13 35.29 -54.86 -35.05
CA ILE A 13 34.90 -53.82 -34.09
C ILE A 13 35.84 -53.95 -32.88
N ILE A 14 36.77 -53.01 -32.75
CA ILE A 14 37.59 -52.83 -31.54
C ILE A 14 36.80 -51.94 -30.60
N GLY A 15 36.34 -52.49 -29.48
CA GLY A 15 35.67 -51.73 -28.42
C GLY A 15 36.68 -50.89 -27.64
N LEU A 16 36.56 -49.57 -27.71
CA LEU A 16 37.17 -48.66 -26.73
C LEU A 16 36.19 -48.46 -25.58
N SER A 17 36.45 -49.10 -24.45
CA SER A 17 35.81 -48.80 -23.18
C SER A 17 36.42 -47.51 -22.61
N GLY A 18 35.89 -46.36 -23.01
CA GLY A 18 36.17 -45.10 -22.33
C GLY A 18 35.40 -45.04 -21.02
N THR A 19 36.09 -45.11 -19.88
CA THR A 19 35.55 -44.72 -18.58
C THR A 19 35.21 -43.23 -18.63
N VAL A 20 33.92 -42.91 -18.73
CA VAL A 20 33.41 -41.57 -18.43
C VAL A 20 33.59 -41.40 -16.92
N LEU A 21 34.56 -40.57 -16.52
CA LEU A 21 34.59 -40.02 -15.18
C LEU A 21 33.34 -39.14 -15.07
N ALA A 22 32.34 -39.58 -14.31
CA ALA A 22 31.22 -38.73 -13.96
C ALA A 22 31.79 -37.54 -13.18
N GLU A 23 31.73 -36.34 -13.76
CA GLU A 23 31.94 -35.11 -12.99
C GLU A 23 30.97 -35.17 -11.79
N SER A 24 31.52 -35.00 -10.58
CA SER A 24 30.69 -34.82 -9.39
C SER A 24 29.69 -33.69 -9.68
N PRO A 25 28.40 -33.86 -9.34
CA PRO A 25 27.40 -32.83 -9.56
C PRO A 25 27.92 -31.49 -9.01
N PRO A 26 27.72 -30.36 -9.72
CA PRO A 26 28.17 -29.08 -9.23
C PRO A 26 27.58 -28.83 -7.84
N GLU A 27 28.41 -28.30 -6.94
CA GLU A 27 27.98 -27.89 -5.60
C GLU A 27 26.82 -26.91 -5.74
N LEU A 28 25.74 -27.17 -5.00
CA LEU A 28 24.55 -26.33 -5.07
C LEU A 28 24.86 -24.96 -4.45
N ASP A 29 24.51 -23.88 -5.14
CA ASP A 29 24.56 -22.53 -4.57
C ASP A 29 23.39 -22.28 -3.60
N GLY A 30 23.41 -21.14 -2.91
CA GLY A 30 22.37 -20.80 -1.94
C GLY A 30 20.94 -20.74 -2.53
N ASN A 31 20.79 -20.34 -3.81
CA ASN A 31 19.48 -20.32 -4.45
C ASN A 31 19.00 -21.73 -4.78
N ALA A 32 19.89 -22.61 -5.24
CA ALA A 32 19.56 -24.01 -5.50
C ALA A 32 19.19 -24.76 -4.22
N TRP A 33 19.89 -24.50 -3.10
CA TRP A 33 19.49 -25.01 -1.78
C TRP A 33 18.12 -24.49 -1.34
N TYR A 34 17.85 -23.20 -1.56
CA TYR A 34 16.53 -22.64 -1.24
C TYR A 34 15.43 -23.26 -2.11
N GLN A 35 15.64 -23.48 -3.40
CA GLN A 35 14.68 -24.18 -4.27
C GLN A 35 14.42 -25.60 -3.79
N ARG A 36 15.47 -26.34 -3.42
CA ARG A 36 15.35 -27.67 -2.81
C ARG A 36 14.50 -27.65 -1.55
N ALA A 37 14.61 -26.63 -0.70
CA ALA A 37 13.76 -26.49 0.47
C ALA A 37 12.27 -26.35 0.12
N GLN A 38 11.96 -25.57 -0.93
CA GLN A 38 10.59 -25.39 -1.40
C GLN A 38 10.01 -26.67 -2.00
N GLU A 39 10.81 -27.42 -2.75
CA GLU A 39 10.43 -28.73 -3.29
C GLU A 39 10.16 -29.73 -2.16
N ALA A 40 11.07 -29.81 -1.18
CA ALA A 40 10.90 -30.66 0.00
C ALA A 40 9.64 -30.28 0.80
N ARG A 41 9.33 -28.98 0.95
CA ARG A 41 8.06 -28.54 1.57
C ARG A 41 6.85 -29.05 0.78
N GLN A 42 6.87 -28.96 -0.55
CA GLN A 42 5.76 -29.44 -1.39
C GLN A 42 5.58 -30.96 -1.30
N ALA A 43 6.68 -31.69 -1.07
CA ALA A 43 6.67 -33.12 -0.80
C ALA A 43 6.35 -33.49 0.66
N GLU A 44 6.07 -32.50 1.52
CA GLU A 44 5.84 -32.64 2.97
C GLU A 44 7.05 -33.25 3.74
N GLU A 45 8.25 -33.14 3.16
CA GLU A 45 9.52 -33.59 3.76
C GLU A 45 10.15 -32.46 4.61
N TYR A 46 9.50 -32.08 5.71
CA TYR A 46 9.87 -30.87 6.46
C TYR A 46 11.29 -30.87 7.03
N GLU A 47 11.80 -32.01 7.50
CA GLU A 47 13.19 -32.14 7.97
C GLU A 47 14.20 -31.89 6.84
N VAL A 48 13.91 -32.41 5.63
CA VAL A 48 14.74 -32.18 4.45
C VAL A 48 14.70 -30.71 4.04
N ALA A 49 13.53 -30.10 4.13
CA ALA A 49 13.36 -28.68 3.84
C ALA A 49 14.16 -27.79 4.83
N HIS A 50 14.11 -28.08 6.13
CA HIS A 50 14.91 -27.38 7.14
C HIS A 50 16.42 -27.52 6.89
N ALA A 51 16.91 -28.73 6.63
CA ALA A 51 18.31 -28.96 6.31
C ALA A 51 18.76 -28.21 5.03
N ALA A 52 17.90 -28.15 4.01
CA ALA A 52 18.17 -27.39 2.80
C ALA A 52 18.19 -25.87 3.06
N LEU A 53 17.35 -25.34 3.95
CA LEU A 53 17.40 -23.93 4.37
C LEU A 53 18.66 -23.59 5.16
N ASP A 54 19.15 -24.50 6.00
CA ASP A 54 20.42 -24.33 6.72
C ASP A 54 21.60 -24.29 5.74
N ALA A 55 21.59 -25.18 4.74
CA ALA A 55 22.57 -25.14 3.66
C ALA A 55 22.50 -23.82 2.88
N ALA A 56 21.30 -23.34 2.51
CA ALA A 56 21.13 -22.04 1.85
C ALA A 56 21.71 -20.88 2.70
N ALA A 57 21.47 -20.87 4.01
CA ALA A 57 22.03 -19.88 4.94
C ALA A 57 23.57 -19.91 4.96
N ASN A 58 24.19 -21.09 4.93
CA ASN A 58 25.64 -21.23 4.88
C ASN A 58 26.26 -20.69 3.59
N HIS A 59 25.47 -20.59 2.53
CA HIS A 59 25.83 -19.92 1.27
C HIS A 59 25.36 -18.45 1.23
N GLU A 60 25.18 -17.82 2.40
CA GLU A 60 24.82 -16.40 2.56
C GLU A 60 23.52 -16.01 1.83
N PHE A 61 22.62 -16.97 1.61
CA PHE A 61 21.33 -16.68 1.01
C PHE A 61 20.47 -15.81 1.92
N SER A 62 19.53 -15.07 1.32
CA SER A 62 18.70 -14.06 1.99
C SER A 62 18.06 -14.58 3.30
N PRO A 63 18.45 -14.04 4.47
CA PRO A 63 17.91 -14.46 5.76
C PRO A 63 16.40 -14.26 5.88
N VAL A 64 15.86 -13.18 5.32
CA VAL A 64 14.43 -12.89 5.31
C VAL A 64 13.67 -13.98 4.54
N ARG A 65 14.16 -14.39 3.36
CA ARG A 65 13.53 -15.48 2.58
C ARG A 65 13.60 -16.82 3.31
N ILE A 66 14.72 -17.11 3.97
CA ILE A 66 14.87 -18.32 4.79
C ILE A 66 13.86 -18.34 5.94
N ASN A 67 13.72 -17.24 6.68
CA ASN A 67 12.78 -17.15 7.79
C ASN A 67 11.33 -17.29 7.32
N PHE A 68 10.96 -16.72 6.16
CA PHE A 68 9.64 -16.94 5.56
C PHE A 68 9.38 -18.43 5.27
N GLU A 69 10.36 -19.12 4.70
CA GLU A 69 10.18 -20.54 4.38
C GLU A 69 10.15 -21.41 5.65
N ARG A 70 10.96 -21.10 6.67
CA ARG A 70 10.87 -21.76 7.98
C ARG A 70 9.52 -21.51 8.67
N ALA A 71 8.98 -20.29 8.60
CA ALA A 71 7.66 -19.98 9.14
C ALA A 71 6.58 -20.85 8.48
N ARG A 72 6.64 -21.01 7.14
CA ARG A 72 5.72 -21.89 6.40
C ARG A 72 5.87 -23.35 6.80
N LEU A 73 7.10 -23.86 6.94
CA LEU A 73 7.37 -25.22 7.37
C LEU A 73 6.78 -25.50 8.76
N HIS A 74 7.07 -24.66 9.74
CA HIS A 74 6.52 -24.81 11.09
C HIS A 74 4.99 -24.70 11.12
N THR A 75 4.41 -23.83 10.31
CA THR A 75 2.94 -23.71 10.19
C THR A 75 2.33 -24.99 9.66
N LEU A 76 2.91 -25.59 8.62
CA LEU A 76 2.44 -26.86 8.03
C LEU A 76 2.67 -28.05 8.97
N ALA A 77 3.73 -28.03 9.77
CA ALA A 77 4.03 -29.05 10.76
C ALA A 77 3.17 -28.93 12.05
N GLY A 78 2.32 -27.90 12.17
CA GLY A 78 1.52 -27.65 13.38
C GLY A 78 2.31 -27.06 14.55
N GLU A 79 3.55 -26.65 14.33
CA GLU A 79 4.46 -26.09 15.34
C GLU A 79 4.26 -24.58 15.47
N ARG A 80 3.06 -24.18 15.90
CA ARG A 80 2.59 -22.79 15.84
C ARG A 80 3.52 -21.79 16.53
N ASP A 81 3.99 -22.11 17.74
CA ASP A 81 4.91 -21.24 18.48
C ASP A 81 6.22 -20.99 17.72
N LYS A 82 6.76 -22.03 17.06
CA LYS A 82 7.97 -21.88 16.23
C LYS A 82 7.68 -21.06 14.98
N ALA A 83 6.51 -21.24 14.37
CA ALA A 83 6.10 -20.45 13.20
C ALA A 83 5.99 -18.97 13.55
N VAL A 84 5.33 -18.64 14.66
CA VAL A 84 5.23 -17.26 15.18
C VAL A 84 6.61 -16.68 15.46
N ALA A 85 7.50 -17.43 16.10
CA ALA A 85 8.88 -16.96 16.36
C ALA A 85 9.66 -16.64 15.06
N GLN A 86 9.40 -17.35 13.95
CA GLN A 86 9.98 -16.98 12.66
C GLN A 86 9.39 -15.69 12.09
N VAL A 87 8.09 -15.47 12.25
CA VAL A 87 7.42 -14.22 11.85
C VAL A 87 7.93 -13.03 12.68
N GLU A 88 8.15 -13.22 13.98
CA GLU A 88 8.81 -12.25 14.85
C GLU A 88 10.23 -11.90 14.37
N ALA A 89 11.02 -12.91 13.98
CA ALA A 89 12.35 -12.70 13.45
C ALA A 89 12.33 -11.94 12.10
N ILE A 90 11.33 -12.17 11.25
CA ILE A 90 11.11 -11.39 10.02
C ILE A 90 10.82 -9.93 10.39
N ALA A 91 9.89 -9.68 11.32
CA ALA A 91 9.56 -8.33 11.77
C ALA A 91 10.79 -7.60 12.36
N ALA A 92 11.55 -8.28 13.23
CA ALA A 92 12.73 -7.74 13.88
C ALA A 92 13.87 -7.38 12.91
N SER A 93 13.86 -7.94 11.69
CA SER A 93 14.82 -7.57 10.64
C SER A 93 14.53 -6.21 9.98
N GLY A 94 13.43 -5.54 10.35
CA GLY A 94 12.98 -4.29 9.74
C GLY A 94 12.14 -4.50 8.47
N PHE A 95 11.68 -5.73 8.21
CA PHE A 95 10.78 -6.01 7.10
C PHE A 95 9.41 -5.39 7.35
N THR A 96 8.99 -4.43 6.51
CA THR A 96 7.75 -3.67 6.71
C THR A 96 6.59 -4.13 5.81
N SER A 97 6.83 -5.00 4.84
CA SER A 97 5.81 -5.43 3.88
C SER A 97 4.89 -6.51 4.47
N VAL A 98 4.11 -6.17 5.49
CA VAL A 98 3.20 -7.08 6.24
C VAL A 98 2.23 -7.84 5.33
N GLY A 99 1.90 -7.28 4.15
CA GLY A 99 1.10 -7.94 3.12
C GLY A 99 1.64 -9.31 2.68
N TYR A 100 2.96 -9.55 2.72
CA TYR A 100 3.54 -10.86 2.39
C TYR A 100 3.34 -11.92 3.48
N ILE A 101 2.95 -11.51 4.69
CA ILE A 101 2.65 -12.42 5.79
C ILE A 101 1.16 -12.74 5.80
N VAL A 102 0.32 -11.71 5.83
CA VAL A 102 -1.14 -11.89 5.97
C VAL A 102 -1.80 -12.47 4.71
N ASN A 103 -1.24 -12.23 3.53
CA ASN A 103 -1.77 -12.82 2.28
C ASN A 103 -1.08 -14.14 1.88
N ASP A 104 -0.17 -14.66 2.71
CA ASP A 104 0.45 -15.94 2.44
C ASP A 104 -0.53 -17.07 2.78
N PRO A 105 -0.85 -17.98 1.83
CA PRO A 105 -1.88 -19.01 2.03
C PRO A 105 -1.53 -20.07 3.07
N ILE A 106 -0.26 -20.13 3.49
CA ILE A 106 0.19 -21.02 4.58
C ILE A 106 0.18 -20.23 5.89
N LEU A 107 0.82 -19.05 5.93
CA LEU A 107 0.95 -18.29 7.18
C LEU A 107 -0.38 -17.74 7.70
N SER A 108 -1.36 -17.47 6.84
CA SER A 108 -2.71 -17.05 7.27
C SER A 108 -3.41 -18.09 8.15
N LYS A 109 -2.96 -19.36 8.16
CA LYS A 109 -3.45 -20.39 9.09
C LYS A 109 -3.09 -20.10 10.56
N LEU A 110 -2.20 -19.15 10.81
CA LEU A 110 -1.85 -18.68 12.16
C LEU A 110 -2.76 -17.55 12.65
N GLU A 111 -3.68 -17.03 11.83
CA GLU A 111 -4.64 -16.00 12.25
C GLU A 111 -5.44 -16.47 13.49
N GLY A 112 -5.55 -15.60 14.48
CA GLY A 112 -6.18 -15.90 15.77
C GLY A 112 -5.22 -16.50 16.82
N GLU A 113 -3.99 -16.86 16.45
CA GLU A 113 -2.94 -17.13 17.42
C GLU A 113 -2.42 -15.81 17.99
N ALA A 114 -2.49 -15.65 19.32
CA ALA A 114 -2.23 -14.37 19.98
C ALA A 114 -0.86 -13.76 19.63
N GLY A 115 0.18 -14.60 19.49
CA GLY A 115 1.52 -14.14 19.10
C GLY A 115 1.59 -13.68 17.65
N PHE A 116 0.92 -14.38 16.72
CA PHE A 116 0.87 -13.98 15.31
C PHE A 116 0.14 -12.65 15.15
N ASP A 117 -1.04 -12.52 15.75
CA ASP A 117 -1.86 -11.30 15.67
C ASP A 117 -1.13 -10.10 16.25
N ALA A 118 -0.39 -10.27 17.36
CA ALA A 118 0.41 -9.23 17.97
C ALA A 118 1.54 -8.74 17.05
N VAL A 119 2.24 -9.66 16.38
CA VAL A 119 3.33 -9.32 15.46
C VAL A 119 2.80 -8.63 14.22
N VAL A 120 1.71 -9.15 13.63
CA VAL A 120 1.05 -8.52 12.49
C VAL A 120 0.57 -7.11 12.83
N ALA A 121 -0.01 -6.89 14.01
CA ALA A 121 -0.42 -5.56 14.47
C ALA A 121 0.78 -4.61 14.60
N ALA A 122 1.88 -5.06 15.23
CA ALA A 122 3.09 -4.25 15.38
C ALA A 122 3.75 -3.90 14.03
N MET A 123 3.82 -4.87 13.12
CA MET A 123 4.30 -4.65 11.76
C MET A 123 3.40 -3.71 10.98
N SER A 124 2.08 -3.88 11.08
CA SER A 124 1.10 -3.02 10.39
C SER A 124 1.25 -1.56 10.82
N LYS A 125 1.53 -1.30 12.10
CA LYS A 125 1.82 0.05 12.59
C LYS A 125 3.01 0.71 11.89
N SER A 126 4.03 -0.08 11.57
CA SER A 126 5.22 0.40 10.87
C SER A 126 5.00 0.48 9.35
N ALA A 127 4.20 -0.43 8.80
CA ALA A 127 3.89 -0.50 7.37
C ALA A 127 2.94 0.62 6.92
N TYR A 128 1.98 0.98 7.79
CA TYR A 128 0.88 1.89 7.48
C TYR A 128 0.83 3.03 8.53
N PRO A 129 1.87 3.87 8.59
CA PRO A 129 2.03 4.84 9.68
C PRO A 129 0.88 5.86 9.77
N CYS A 130 0.25 6.21 8.63
CA CYS A 130 -0.87 7.16 8.59
C CYS A 130 -2.12 6.65 9.30
N GLU A 131 -2.39 5.33 9.29
CA GLU A 131 -3.53 4.74 10.00
C GLU A 131 -3.40 4.87 11.53
N HIS A 132 -2.19 5.14 12.02
CA HIS A 132 -1.86 5.16 13.45
C HIS A 132 -1.29 6.49 13.92
N ASN A 133 -1.36 7.54 13.11
CA ASN A 133 -0.92 8.88 13.45
C ASN A 133 -2.13 9.80 13.55
N GLU A 134 -2.34 10.38 14.74
CA GLU A 134 -3.51 11.20 15.06
C GLU A 134 -3.65 12.43 14.15
N ALA A 135 -2.54 12.99 13.65
CA ALA A 135 -2.57 14.13 12.73
C ALA A 135 -3.37 13.82 11.45
N PHE A 136 -3.31 12.57 10.95
CA PHE A 136 -4.05 12.14 9.76
C PHE A 136 -5.54 11.88 10.04
N ALA A 137 -5.96 11.86 11.31
CA ALA A 137 -7.35 11.68 11.73
C ALA A 137 -8.07 13.00 12.04
N GLU A 138 -7.35 14.13 12.14
CA GLU A 138 -7.91 15.42 12.51
C GLU A 138 -9.07 15.87 11.59
N PHE A 139 -8.99 15.52 10.30
CA PHE A 139 -9.99 15.91 9.30
C PHE A 139 -11.08 14.85 9.06
N ASP A 140 -11.15 13.80 9.87
CA ASP A 140 -12.04 12.65 9.67
C ASP A 140 -13.53 12.98 9.76
N PHE A 141 -13.88 14.04 10.47
CA PHE A 141 -15.28 14.50 10.58
C PHE A 141 -15.87 14.88 9.22
N TRP A 142 -15.03 15.18 8.21
CA TRP A 142 -15.44 15.50 6.84
C TRP A 142 -15.56 14.27 5.93
N VAL A 143 -15.02 13.11 6.33
CA VAL A 143 -15.03 11.88 5.52
C VAL A 143 -16.43 11.33 5.35
N GLY A 144 -16.79 10.97 4.12
CA GLY A 144 -17.94 10.19 3.69
C GLY A 144 -18.74 10.86 2.56
N ASP A 145 -20.00 10.44 2.39
CA ASP A 145 -20.84 10.87 1.27
C ASP A 145 -21.91 11.88 1.70
N TRP A 146 -22.02 12.98 0.96
CA TRP A 146 -22.73 14.17 1.39
C TRP A 146 -23.65 14.74 0.30
N GLU A 147 -24.79 15.28 0.75
CA GLU A 147 -25.58 16.28 0.04
C GLU A 147 -25.27 17.65 0.63
N VAL A 148 -25.01 18.63 -0.24
CA VAL A 148 -24.59 19.96 0.19
C VAL A 148 -25.66 20.98 -0.16
N HIS A 149 -26.03 21.77 0.84
CA HIS A 149 -27.01 22.83 0.71
C HIS A 149 -26.39 24.17 1.11
N GLY A 150 -26.77 25.25 0.44
CA GLY A 150 -26.37 26.59 0.87
C GLY A 150 -27.15 27.07 2.10
N PRO A 151 -26.84 28.27 2.62
CA PRO A 151 -27.47 28.79 3.85
C PRO A 151 -28.99 28.93 3.77
N GLY A 152 -29.53 29.15 2.56
CA GLY A 152 -30.97 29.25 2.30
C GLY A 152 -31.65 27.91 2.04
N GLY A 153 -30.95 26.78 2.18
CA GLY A 153 -31.47 25.43 1.94
C GLY A 153 -31.52 25.01 0.47
N GLN A 154 -31.01 25.82 -0.45
CA GLN A 154 -30.90 25.46 -1.85
C GLN A 154 -29.84 24.36 -2.05
N PHE A 155 -30.17 23.37 -2.89
CA PHE A 155 -29.24 22.29 -3.23
C PHE A 155 -28.06 22.81 -4.05
N ALA A 156 -26.84 22.62 -3.53
CA ALA A 156 -25.60 23.06 -4.14
C ALA A 156 -24.91 21.93 -4.92
N GLY A 157 -25.10 20.67 -4.51
CA GLY A 157 -24.46 19.51 -5.14
C GLY A 157 -24.24 18.34 -4.18
N THR A 158 -23.41 17.40 -4.60
CA THR A 158 -22.99 16.26 -3.79
C THR A 158 -21.48 16.15 -3.71
N ASN A 159 -20.98 15.67 -2.58
CA ASN A 159 -19.55 15.48 -2.36
C ASN A 159 -19.28 14.08 -1.80
N SER A 160 -18.19 13.45 -2.23
CA SER A 160 -17.69 12.18 -1.68
C SER A 160 -16.25 12.38 -1.22
N ILE A 161 -16.01 12.21 0.07
CA ILE A 161 -14.68 12.31 0.68
C ILE A 161 -14.28 10.95 1.20
N LYS A 162 -13.17 10.40 0.70
CA LYS A 162 -12.70 9.06 1.07
C LYS A 162 -11.25 9.10 1.55
N LYS A 163 -10.96 8.29 2.56
CA LYS A 163 -9.59 7.91 2.88
C LYS A 163 -9.06 6.98 1.79
N GLU A 164 -8.01 7.41 1.11
CA GLU A 164 -7.25 6.61 0.14
C GLU A 164 -5.81 6.46 0.65
N GLU A 165 -5.00 5.63 -0.03
CA GLU A 165 -3.61 5.32 0.37
C GLU A 165 -3.47 4.96 1.86
N ARG A 166 -4.38 4.11 2.35
CA ARG A 166 -4.41 3.69 3.76
C ARG A 166 -4.42 4.87 4.74
N GLY A 167 -5.24 5.87 4.43
CA GLY A 167 -5.47 7.02 5.30
C GLY A 167 -4.41 8.11 5.21
N CYS A 168 -3.39 7.96 4.35
CA CYS A 168 -2.42 9.05 4.13
C CYS A 168 -3.02 10.22 3.34
N VAL A 169 -4.12 9.99 2.61
CA VAL A 169 -4.78 10.98 1.76
C VAL A 169 -6.29 10.96 1.95
N LEU A 170 -6.93 12.13 1.96
CA LEU A 170 -8.35 12.28 1.70
C LEU A 170 -8.56 12.75 0.27
N LEU A 171 -9.29 11.96 -0.52
CA LEU A 171 -9.69 12.33 -1.87
C LEU A 171 -11.15 12.79 -1.86
N GLU A 172 -11.36 14.04 -2.26
CA GLU A 172 -12.67 14.66 -2.44
C GLU A 172 -13.09 14.56 -3.91
N ARG A 173 -14.35 14.22 -4.16
CA ARG A 173 -14.98 14.26 -5.49
C ARG A 173 -16.32 14.99 -5.40
N TRP A 174 -16.38 16.14 -6.05
CA TRP A 174 -17.51 17.05 -6.04
C TRP A 174 -18.28 17.03 -7.37
N VAL A 175 -19.60 17.12 -7.27
CA VAL A 175 -20.51 17.38 -8.39
C VAL A 175 -21.52 18.43 -7.96
N ASN A 176 -21.51 19.60 -8.60
CA ASN A 176 -22.46 20.67 -8.31
C ASN A 176 -23.86 20.38 -8.87
N SER A 177 -24.85 21.18 -8.49
CA SER A 177 -26.26 21.02 -8.91
C SER A 177 -26.50 21.21 -10.42
N ALA A 178 -25.57 21.85 -11.13
CA ALA A 178 -25.60 21.99 -12.60
C ALA A 178 -24.83 20.86 -13.33
N GLY A 179 -24.27 19.89 -12.60
CA GLY A 179 -23.51 18.77 -13.15
C GLY A 179 -22.00 19.02 -13.30
N GLY A 180 -21.51 20.20 -12.90
CA GLY A 180 -20.10 20.52 -12.98
C GLY A 180 -19.27 19.88 -11.87
N THR A 181 -18.01 19.55 -12.18
CA THR A 181 -17.18 18.64 -11.38
C THR A 181 -15.90 19.27 -10.84
N GLY A 182 -15.39 18.70 -9.75
CA GLY A 182 -14.08 19.03 -9.19
C GLY A 182 -13.61 17.98 -8.19
N GLN A 183 -12.33 18.03 -7.84
CA GLN A 183 -11.73 17.12 -6.87
C GLN A 183 -10.59 17.79 -6.12
N SER A 184 -10.35 17.33 -4.89
CA SER A 184 -9.14 17.67 -4.14
C SER A 184 -8.44 16.46 -3.56
N ILE A 185 -7.12 16.57 -3.47
CA ILE A 185 -6.27 15.72 -2.64
C ILE A 185 -5.94 16.52 -1.38
N ASN A 186 -6.17 15.91 -0.23
CA ASN A 186 -5.88 16.48 1.08
C ASN A 186 -4.94 15.54 1.84
N TYR A 187 -3.86 16.06 2.40
CA TYR A 187 -2.88 15.23 3.10
C TYR A 187 -2.14 16.06 4.15
N VAL A 188 -1.50 15.38 5.10
CA VAL A 188 -0.58 16.02 6.04
C VAL A 188 0.83 16.01 5.42
N ASP A 189 1.39 17.18 5.14
CA ASP A 189 2.78 17.32 4.78
C ASP A 189 3.64 17.20 6.04
N GLN A 190 4.29 16.04 6.22
CA GLN A 190 5.13 15.76 7.38
C GLN A 190 6.38 16.66 7.49
N ILE A 191 6.78 17.36 6.42
CA ILE A 191 7.91 18.30 6.48
C ILE A 191 7.49 19.58 7.20
N SER A 192 6.30 20.10 6.88
CA SER A 192 5.76 21.33 7.50
C SER A 192 4.91 21.07 8.74
N GLY A 193 4.38 19.85 8.89
CA GLY A 193 3.38 19.50 9.89
C GLY A 193 1.97 20.02 9.59
N GLU A 194 1.74 20.54 8.38
CA GLU A 194 0.47 21.16 7.99
C GLU A 194 -0.40 20.22 7.16
N TRP A 195 -1.71 20.36 7.30
CA TRP A 195 -2.65 19.88 6.29
C TRP A 195 -2.52 20.71 5.03
N VAL A 196 -2.54 20.05 3.88
CA VAL A 196 -2.49 20.66 2.55
C VAL A 196 -3.70 20.17 1.76
N GLN A 197 -4.36 21.10 1.07
CA GLN A 197 -5.38 20.79 0.07
C GLN A 197 -4.95 21.33 -1.29
N VAL A 198 -4.99 20.44 -2.29
CA VAL A 198 -4.81 20.79 -3.71
C VAL A 198 -6.08 20.41 -4.45
N TRP A 199 -6.81 21.42 -4.93
CA TRP A 199 -8.10 21.26 -5.63
C TRP A 199 -7.99 21.69 -7.09
N ASN A 200 -8.70 20.98 -7.97
CA ASN A 200 -8.91 21.35 -9.36
C ASN A 200 -10.36 21.10 -9.76
N ALA A 201 -10.98 22.07 -10.42
CA ALA A 201 -12.34 21.96 -10.97
C ALA A 201 -12.37 22.11 -12.50
N GLU A 202 -13.41 21.57 -13.13
CA GLU A 202 -13.60 21.62 -14.58
C GLU A 202 -13.60 23.04 -15.16
N GLY A 203 -14.05 24.02 -14.37
CA GLY A 203 -14.08 25.44 -14.75
C GLY A 203 -12.71 26.11 -14.73
N GLY A 204 -11.63 25.38 -14.42
CA GLY A 204 -10.27 25.91 -14.35
C GLY A 204 -9.94 26.66 -13.06
N SER A 205 -10.73 26.47 -11.99
CA SER A 205 -10.35 26.91 -10.65
C SER A 205 -9.35 25.91 -10.05
N GLN A 206 -8.23 26.43 -9.56
CA GLN A 206 -7.17 25.68 -8.90
C GLN A 206 -6.91 26.29 -7.53
N ILE A 207 -7.03 25.52 -6.46
CA ILE A 207 -6.82 25.99 -5.08
C ILE A 207 -5.63 25.24 -4.49
N ASN A 208 -4.74 25.98 -3.83
CA ASN A 208 -3.63 25.43 -3.06
C ASN A 208 -3.57 26.17 -1.72
N ILE A 209 -3.92 25.45 -0.65
CA ILE A 209 -4.06 25.98 0.71
C ILE A 209 -3.48 25.01 1.72
N ARG A 210 -3.06 25.56 2.86
CA ARG A 210 -2.41 24.82 3.95
C ARG A 210 -2.76 25.38 5.31
N GLY A 211 -2.61 24.58 6.36
CA GLY A 211 -2.87 24.99 7.74
C GLY A 211 -3.07 23.78 8.65
N GLY A 212 -4.11 23.82 9.48
CA GLY A 212 -4.35 22.74 10.44
C GLY A 212 -5.60 22.93 11.28
N MET A 213 -5.79 22.02 12.24
CA MET A 213 -6.90 22.06 13.17
C MET A 213 -6.78 23.26 14.13
N THR A 214 -7.90 23.93 14.37
CA THR A 214 -8.06 25.04 15.33
C THR A 214 -9.31 24.81 16.18
N ASP A 215 -9.55 25.66 17.19
CA ASP A 215 -10.78 25.60 18.00
C ASP A 215 -12.06 25.82 17.18
N GLU A 216 -11.98 26.46 16.01
CA GLU A 216 -13.11 26.69 15.10
C GLU A 216 -13.28 25.58 14.05
N GLY A 217 -12.28 24.71 13.89
CA GLY A 217 -12.23 23.66 12.88
C GLY A 217 -10.93 23.65 12.07
N MET A 218 -10.94 22.92 10.95
CA MET A 218 -9.80 22.84 10.04
C MET A 218 -9.72 24.13 9.22
N LEU A 219 -8.69 24.95 9.47
CA LEU A 219 -8.48 26.23 8.79
C LEU A 219 -7.28 26.13 7.85
N LEU A 220 -7.52 26.31 6.56
CA LEU A 220 -6.50 26.27 5.52
C LEU A 220 -6.46 27.60 4.75
N VAL A 221 -5.27 28.14 4.51
CA VAL A 221 -5.04 29.43 3.88
C VAL A 221 -4.02 29.30 2.75
N GLY A 222 -4.17 30.11 1.70
CA GLY A 222 -3.28 30.12 0.55
C GLY A 222 -3.90 30.91 -0.59
N THR A 223 -4.00 30.29 -1.77
CA THR A 223 -4.42 30.99 -2.98
C THR A 223 -5.35 30.16 -3.86
N MET A 224 -6.19 30.86 -4.63
CA MET A 224 -6.94 30.31 -5.75
C MET A 224 -6.47 30.97 -7.06
N HIS A 225 -6.14 30.15 -8.06
CA HIS A 225 -5.85 30.58 -9.41
C HIS A 225 -7.01 30.23 -10.34
N THR A 226 -7.39 31.15 -11.22
CA THR A 226 -8.41 30.94 -12.25
C THR A 226 -7.76 30.94 -13.63
N VAL A 227 -7.70 29.77 -14.26
CA VAL A 227 -7.01 29.57 -15.56
C VAL A 227 -7.59 30.49 -16.65
N GLY A 228 -8.91 30.63 -16.70
CA GLY A 228 -9.57 31.42 -17.76
C GLY A 228 -9.27 32.92 -17.72
N THR A 229 -8.90 33.46 -16.55
CA THR A 229 -8.58 34.89 -16.39
C THR A 229 -7.10 35.14 -16.05
N ASP A 230 -6.31 34.08 -15.90
CA ASP A 230 -4.91 34.13 -15.45
C ASP A 230 -4.74 34.98 -14.18
N THR A 231 -5.63 34.78 -13.20
CA THR A 231 -5.64 35.57 -11.96
C THR A 231 -5.46 34.67 -10.75
N THR A 232 -4.54 35.05 -9.86
CA THR A 232 -4.33 34.42 -8.56
C THR A 232 -4.73 35.38 -7.45
N ILE A 233 -5.58 34.93 -6.53
CA ILE A 233 -6.04 35.71 -5.39
C ILE A 233 -5.85 34.95 -4.06
N PRO A 234 -5.67 35.65 -2.93
CA PRO A 234 -5.71 35.01 -1.61
C PRO A 234 -7.04 34.30 -1.38
N PHE A 235 -6.94 33.13 -0.75
CA PHE A 235 -8.07 32.24 -0.49
C PHE A 235 -7.90 31.57 0.87
N ARG A 236 -8.99 31.39 1.61
CA ARG A 236 -9.02 30.59 2.83
C ARG A 236 -10.30 29.77 2.92
N GLY A 237 -10.19 28.60 3.54
CA GLY A 237 -11.31 27.73 3.82
C GLY A 237 -11.32 27.25 5.27
N LEU A 238 -12.50 27.24 5.86
CA LEU A 238 -12.77 26.71 7.19
C LEU A 238 -13.78 25.58 7.11
N TRP A 239 -13.44 24.43 7.70
CA TRP A 239 -14.35 23.30 7.85
C TRP A 239 -14.64 23.07 9.33
N THR A 240 -15.92 23.15 9.69
CA THR A 240 -16.38 23.04 11.08
C THR A 240 -17.35 21.88 11.21
N ALA A 241 -17.06 20.94 12.13
CA ALA A 241 -18.03 19.92 12.55
C ALA A 241 -19.16 20.57 13.36
N LEU A 242 -20.41 20.31 13.00
CA LEU A 242 -21.58 20.86 13.68
C LEU A 242 -22.18 19.85 14.66
N PRO A 243 -22.85 20.30 15.75
CA PRO A 243 -23.43 19.41 16.76
C PRO A 243 -24.51 18.45 16.24
N ASP A 244 -25.13 18.77 15.10
CA ASP A 244 -26.17 17.94 14.46
C ASP A 244 -25.58 16.89 13.49
N GLY A 245 -24.25 16.75 13.46
CA GLY A 245 -23.54 15.80 12.60
C GLY A 245 -23.30 16.30 11.18
N ARG A 246 -23.69 17.53 10.84
CA ARG A 246 -23.32 18.17 9.58
C ARG A 246 -21.89 18.70 9.62
N VAL A 247 -21.37 19.03 8.45
CA VAL A 247 -20.12 19.82 8.30
C VAL A 247 -20.45 21.13 7.62
N ARG A 248 -19.95 22.24 8.16
CA ARG A 248 -19.98 23.55 7.50
C ARG A 248 -18.65 23.75 6.78
N GLN A 249 -18.71 24.06 5.48
CA GLN A 249 -17.58 24.54 4.69
C GLN A 249 -17.80 26.01 4.39
N PHE A 250 -16.82 26.84 4.70
CA PHE A 250 -16.88 28.28 4.50
C PHE A 250 -15.62 28.77 3.81
N PHE A 251 -15.79 29.34 2.61
CA PHE A 251 -14.71 29.84 1.79
C PHE A 251 -14.78 31.35 1.63
N GLU A 252 -13.61 31.95 1.70
CA GLU A 252 -13.43 33.38 1.52
C GLU A 252 -12.27 33.64 0.57
N GLN A 253 -12.38 34.74 -0.17
CA GLN A 253 -11.36 35.22 -1.08
C GLN A 253 -11.13 36.72 -0.88
N SER A 254 -9.98 37.20 -1.32
CA SER A 254 -9.63 38.62 -1.22
C SER A 254 -9.22 39.18 -2.57
N ALA A 255 -9.75 40.35 -2.94
CA ALA A 255 -9.38 41.05 -4.17
C ALA A 255 -8.30 42.13 -3.95
N ASP A 256 -7.95 42.42 -2.68
CA ASP A 256 -7.05 43.50 -2.27
C ASP A 256 -5.83 42.97 -1.50
N GLY A 257 -5.41 41.74 -1.80
CA GLY A 257 -4.18 41.17 -1.24
C GLY A 257 -4.29 40.72 0.22
N GLY A 258 -5.51 40.57 0.74
CA GLY A 258 -5.81 40.05 2.09
C GLY A 258 -6.27 41.11 3.07
N GLU A 259 -6.42 42.37 2.65
CA GLU A 259 -6.91 43.46 3.50
C GLU A 259 -8.39 43.28 3.86
N THR A 260 -9.21 42.86 2.88
CA THR A 260 -10.61 42.49 3.07
C THR A 260 -10.91 41.11 2.50
N TRP A 261 -11.86 40.42 3.15
CA TRP A 261 -12.29 39.07 2.78
C TRP A 261 -13.78 39.09 2.45
N THR A 262 -14.14 38.42 1.36
CA THR A 262 -15.53 38.24 0.96
C THR A 262 -15.85 36.75 0.87
N THR A 263 -17.04 36.38 1.33
CA THR A 263 -17.54 35.01 1.22
C THR A 263 -17.69 34.63 -0.25
N SER A 264 -16.98 33.61 -0.69
CA SER A 264 -17.09 33.03 -2.02
C SER A 264 -18.01 31.82 -2.05
N PHE A 265 -18.06 31.05 -0.96
CA PHE A 265 -18.96 29.91 -0.81
C PHE A 265 -19.26 29.61 0.66
N GLU A 266 -20.48 29.17 0.93
CA GLU A 266 -20.87 28.57 2.20
C GLU A 266 -21.77 27.38 1.93
N GLY A 267 -21.42 26.21 2.47
CA GLY A 267 -22.14 24.95 2.27
C GLY A 267 -22.28 24.15 3.55
N PHE A 268 -23.45 23.55 3.73
CA PHE A 268 -23.79 22.65 4.82
C PHE A 268 -23.96 21.23 4.29
N TYR A 269 -23.09 20.34 4.75
CA TYR A 269 -22.97 18.97 4.32
C TYR A 269 -23.82 18.09 5.24
N SER A 270 -24.85 17.48 4.67
CA SER A 270 -25.69 16.47 5.34
C SER A 270 -25.38 15.10 4.75
N ARG A 271 -25.30 14.07 5.59
CA ARG A 271 -25.04 12.69 5.11
C ARG A 271 -26.08 12.31 4.06
N LYS A 272 -25.64 11.68 2.97
CA LYS A 272 -26.57 10.99 2.06
C LYS A 272 -27.30 9.89 2.82
N GLN A 273 -28.62 9.80 2.60
CA GLN A 273 -29.44 8.69 3.10
C GLN A 273 -29.24 7.43 2.26
#